data_AF-A0A916MYU2-F1
#
_entry.id   AF-A0A916MYU2-F1
#
_cell.length_a   1.000
_cell.length_b   1.000
_cell.length_c   1.000
_cell.angle_alpha   90.00
_cell.angle_beta   90.00
_cell.angle_gamma   90.00
#
_symmetry.space_group_name_H-M   'P 1'
#
loop_
_entity.id
_entity.type
_entity.pdbx_description
1 polymer ?
#
loop_
_entity_poly.entity_id
_entity_poly.type
_entity_poly.pdbx_seq_one_letter_code
_entity_poly.pdbx_strand_id
1 'polypeptide(L)'
;MSASPLVSQNEALAHYNRQFNPQTWKAARGWVAHEVRQSEHFRDASETQCEDEIARLMNLITDAALELSGHGFHQGACLTLIRVMDTTLSEPTRQAIFAHLETFVLLGDSRLRDYRLLSAALEALSQARRSLLRAVSLTSGLRDWRGNAIYFSIHAAFMETSLAGRLIAEDSPDYVASQQRIALNDLRESLHALVHINEEHSAYFTVLAERLKE
;
A
#
# COMPACT_ATOMS: atom_id res chain seq x y z
N MET A 1 -6.26 4.64 -14.75
CA MET A 1 -4.83 4.59 -15.16
C MET A 1 -4.77 4.77 -16.67
N SER A 2 -4.00 5.75 -17.15
CA SER A 2 -3.79 6.00 -18.59
C SER A 2 -3.03 4.84 -19.24
N ALA A 3 -3.37 4.50 -20.49
CA ALA A 3 -2.66 3.48 -21.25
C ALA A 3 -1.21 3.96 -21.55
N SER A 4 -0.23 3.09 -21.29
CA SER A 4 1.18 3.41 -21.53
C SER A 4 1.45 3.65 -23.02
N PRO A 5 2.22 4.70 -23.39
CA PRO A 5 2.72 4.82 -24.74
C PRO A 5 3.73 3.69 -24.99
N LEU A 6 3.29 2.65 -25.69
CA LEU A 6 4.17 1.56 -26.09
C LEU A 6 4.99 2.02 -27.29
N VAL A 7 6.30 2.06 -27.11
CA VAL A 7 7.28 2.25 -28.19
C VAL A 7 7.86 0.89 -28.57
N SER A 8 8.57 0.81 -29.69
CA SER A 8 9.28 -0.42 -30.02
C SER A 8 10.31 -0.77 -28.93
N GLN A 9 10.62 -2.05 -28.74
CA GLN A 9 11.59 -2.49 -27.73
C GLN A 9 12.95 -1.79 -27.89
N ASN A 10 13.39 -1.59 -29.13
CA ASN A 10 14.65 -0.91 -29.45
C ASN A 10 14.61 0.58 -29.07
N GLU A 11 13.48 1.26 -29.28
CA GLU A 11 13.31 2.65 -28.88
C GLU A 11 13.27 2.81 -27.35
N ALA A 12 12.59 1.89 -26.66
CA ALA A 12 12.55 1.88 -25.19
C ALA A 12 13.95 1.67 -24.60
N LEU A 13 14.72 0.71 -25.14
CA LEU A 13 16.10 0.47 -24.71
C LEU A 13 17.02 1.66 -25.03
N ALA A 14 16.86 2.29 -26.19
CA ALA A 14 17.61 3.49 -26.55
C ALA A 14 17.28 4.67 -25.62
N HIS A 15 16.00 4.83 -25.24
CA HIS A 15 15.57 5.81 -24.26
C HIS A 15 16.19 5.55 -22.90
N TYR A 16 16.05 4.32 -22.38
CA TYR A 16 16.65 3.90 -21.12
C TYR A 16 18.15 4.20 -21.07
N ASN A 17 18.90 3.75 -22.07
CA ASN A 17 20.36 3.93 -22.12
C ASN A 17 20.76 5.41 -22.18
N ARG A 18 19.96 6.26 -22.84
CA ARG A 18 20.20 7.70 -22.92
C ARG A 18 19.97 8.41 -21.58
N GLN A 19 18.95 7.99 -20.85
CA GLN A 19 18.57 8.62 -19.57
C GLN A 19 19.31 8.03 -18.36
N PHE A 20 20.00 6.89 -18.54
CA PHE A 20 20.70 6.24 -17.46
C PHE A 20 21.77 7.16 -16.85
N ASN A 21 21.58 7.51 -15.58
CA ASN A 21 22.51 8.33 -14.83
C ASN A 21 23.21 7.49 -13.74
N PRO A 22 24.52 7.16 -13.92
CA PRO A 22 25.27 6.33 -12.99
C PRO A 22 25.35 6.89 -11.56
N GLN A 23 25.29 8.22 -11.39
CA GLN A 23 25.39 8.85 -10.08
C GLN A 23 24.11 8.61 -9.26
N THR A 24 22.95 8.86 -9.87
CA THR A 24 21.64 8.61 -9.23
C THR A 24 21.41 7.12 -8.97
N TRP A 25 21.86 6.25 -9.87
CA TRP A 25 21.83 4.80 -9.69
C TRP A 25 22.67 4.35 -8.49
N LYS A 26 23.92 4.82 -8.41
CA LYS A 26 24.84 4.50 -7.30
C LYS A 26 24.31 5.03 -5.97
N ALA A 27 23.69 6.22 -5.99
CA ALA A 27 23.06 6.79 -4.80
C ALA A 27 21.88 5.94 -4.33
N ALA A 28 20.95 5.56 -5.23
CA ALA A 28 19.83 4.67 -4.91
C ALA A 28 20.33 3.34 -4.34
N ARG A 29 21.34 2.71 -4.97
CA ARG A 29 21.96 1.48 -4.44
C ARG A 29 22.55 1.68 -3.04
N GLY A 30 23.17 2.82 -2.78
CA GLY A 30 23.75 3.14 -1.47
C GLY A 30 22.68 3.17 -0.36
N TRP A 31 21.54 3.81 -0.63
CA TRP A 31 20.39 3.85 0.28
C TRP A 31 19.79 2.45 0.50
N VAL A 32 19.54 1.70 -0.58
CA VAL A 32 19.03 0.32 -0.50
C VAL A 32 19.98 -0.57 0.31
N ALA A 33 21.28 -0.52 0.02
CA ALA A 33 22.27 -1.33 0.72
C ALA A 33 22.39 -0.97 2.20
N HIS A 34 22.23 0.31 2.54
CA HIS A 34 22.20 0.74 3.93
C HIS A 34 21.01 0.12 4.67
N GLU A 35 19.81 0.19 4.09
CA GLU A 35 18.60 -0.34 4.73
C GLU A 35 18.59 -1.86 4.83
N VAL A 36 18.96 -2.58 3.77
CA VAL A 36 19.03 -4.05 3.81
C VAL A 36 19.96 -4.51 4.93
N ARG A 37 21.14 -3.89 5.07
CA ARG A 37 22.13 -4.27 6.10
C ARG A 37 21.74 -3.84 7.51
N GLN A 38 20.85 -2.86 7.66
CA GLN A 38 20.32 -2.43 8.96
C GLN A 38 18.99 -3.10 9.33
N SER A 39 18.37 -3.80 8.40
CA SER A 39 17.11 -4.50 8.62
C SER A 39 17.28 -5.64 9.62
N GLU A 40 16.38 -5.72 10.60
CA GLU A 40 16.35 -6.82 11.57
C GLU A 40 16.23 -8.19 10.89
N HIS A 41 15.58 -8.26 9.72
CA HIS A 41 15.43 -9.48 8.95
C HIS A 41 16.75 -10.06 8.44
N PHE A 42 17.76 -9.20 8.25
CA PHE A 42 19.08 -9.57 7.73
C PHE A 42 20.18 -9.52 8.78
N ARG A 43 19.83 -9.38 10.07
CA ARG A 43 20.80 -9.25 11.16
C ARG A 43 21.76 -10.45 11.26
N ASP A 44 21.25 -11.66 11.02
CA ASP A 44 22.02 -12.90 11.04
C ASP A 44 22.28 -13.45 9.63
N ALA A 45 21.97 -12.67 8.59
CA ALA A 45 22.21 -13.06 7.21
C ALA A 45 23.70 -12.93 6.87
N SER A 46 24.18 -13.85 6.04
CA SER A 46 25.50 -13.75 5.43
C SER A 46 25.61 -12.55 4.50
N GLU A 47 26.84 -12.09 4.27
CA GLU A 47 27.11 -10.99 3.31
C GLU A 47 26.55 -11.30 1.91
N THR A 48 26.66 -12.56 1.45
CA THR A 48 26.09 -13.02 0.18
C THR A 48 24.56 -12.82 0.14
N GLN A 49 23.85 -13.20 1.20
CA GLN A 49 22.39 -13.04 1.26
C GLN A 49 21.97 -11.56 1.24
N CYS A 50 22.73 -10.68 1.91
CA CYS A 50 22.50 -9.25 1.85
C CYS A 50 22.72 -8.70 0.43
N GLU A 51 23.80 -9.11 -0.25
CA GLU A 51 24.07 -8.67 -1.63
C GLU A 51 23.03 -9.21 -2.62
N ASP A 52 22.53 -10.43 -2.43
CA ASP A 52 21.46 -11.02 -3.25
C ASP A 52 20.16 -10.20 -3.12
N GLU A 53 19.78 -9.80 -1.90
CA GLU A 53 18.58 -8.95 -1.71
C GLU A 53 18.78 -7.55 -2.29
N ILE A 54 19.97 -6.96 -2.11
CA ILE A 54 20.30 -5.68 -2.75
C ILE A 54 20.18 -5.80 -4.27
N ALA A 55 20.74 -6.86 -4.87
CA ALA A 55 20.67 -7.11 -6.30
C ALA A 55 19.21 -7.30 -6.76
N ARG A 56 18.40 -8.03 -6.00
CA ARG A 56 16.96 -8.21 -6.26
C ARG A 56 16.23 -6.88 -6.32
N LEU A 57 16.43 -6.01 -5.32
CA LEU A 57 15.81 -4.69 -5.26
C LEU A 57 16.30 -3.78 -6.40
N MET A 58 17.59 -3.81 -6.71
CA MET A 58 18.12 -3.03 -7.85
C MET A 58 17.55 -3.51 -9.19
N ASN A 59 17.34 -4.81 -9.38
CA ASN A 59 16.70 -5.33 -10.59
C ASN A 59 15.26 -4.83 -10.73
N LEU A 60 14.49 -4.76 -9.65
CA LEU A 60 13.14 -4.19 -9.68
C LEU A 60 13.14 -2.69 -10.07
N ILE A 61 14.16 -1.94 -9.63
CA ILE A 61 14.34 -0.53 -10.04
C ILE A 61 14.65 -0.45 -11.55
N THR A 62 15.51 -1.34 -12.06
CA THR A 62 15.80 -1.43 -13.51
C THR A 62 14.54 -1.77 -14.31
N ASP A 63 13.77 -2.76 -13.87
CA ASP A 63 12.55 -3.18 -14.54
C ASP A 63 11.53 -2.03 -14.60
N ALA A 64 11.38 -1.30 -13.49
CA ALA A 64 10.54 -0.11 -13.43
C ALA A 64 11.03 1.00 -14.38
N ALA A 65 12.34 1.25 -14.45
CA ALA A 65 12.92 2.23 -15.37
C ALA A 65 12.69 1.84 -16.85
N LEU A 66 12.75 0.54 -17.18
CA LEU A 66 12.43 0.02 -18.51
C LEU A 66 10.94 0.16 -18.83
N GLU A 67 10.05 -0.11 -17.88
CA GLU A 67 8.61 0.13 -18.04
C GLU A 67 8.29 1.60 -18.32
N LEU A 68 8.91 2.52 -17.57
CA LEU A 68 8.73 3.97 -17.74
C LEU A 68 9.28 4.45 -19.08
N SER A 69 10.34 3.80 -19.58
CA SER A 69 10.88 4.02 -20.93
C SER A 69 9.99 3.45 -22.04
N GLY A 70 8.89 2.77 -21.71
CA GLY A 70 7.92 2.24 -22.65
C GLY A 70 8.16 0.79 -23.08
N HIS A 71 9.02 0.03 -22.37
CA HIS A 71 9.32 -1.35 -22.72
C HIS A 71 8.17 -2.30 -22.31
N GLY A 72 7.41 -2.79 -23.28
CA GLY A 72 6.20 -3.60 -23.03
C GLY A 72 6.38 -4.89 -22.23
N PHE A 73 7.57 -5.51 -22.23
CA PHE A 73 7.85 -6.72 -21.43
C PHE A 73 7.83 -6.45 -19.91
N HIS A 74 8.11 -5.21 -19.49
CA HIS A 74 8.18 -4.84 -18.08
C HIS A 74 6.90 -4.19 -17.57
N GLN A 75 5.77 -4.35 -18.28
CA GLN A 75 4.48 -3.83 -17.81
C GLN A 75 4.17 -4.34 -16.39
N GLY A 76 3.86 -3.41 -15.48
CA GLY A 76 3.57 -3.70 -14.08
C GLY A 76 4.78 -3.70 -13.15
N ALA A 77 6.02 -3.58 -13.65
CA ALA A 77 7.23 -3.54 -12.84
C ALA A 77 7.23 -2.40 -11.80
N CYS A 78 6.73 -1.22 -12.16
CA CYS A 78 6.56 -0.10 -11.22
C CYS A 78 5.63 -0.47 -10.06
N LEU A 79 4.52 -1.16 -10.34
CA LEU A 79 3.57 -1.59 -9.32
C LEU A 79 4.20 -2.67 -8.42
N THR A 80 4.93 -3.62 -9.00
CA THR A 80 5.70 -4.62 -8.25
C THR A 80 6.73 -3.96 -7.33
N LEU A 81 7.47 -2.97 -7.84
CA LEU A 81 8.45 -2.21 -7.07
C LEU A 81 7.78 -1.52 -5.86
N ILE A 82 6.66 -0.80 -6.07
CA ILE A 82 5.93 -0.12 -4.99
C ILE A 82 5.54 -1.10 -3.87
N ARG A 83 5.00 -2.27 -4.22
CA ARG A 83 4.60 -3.29 -3.25
C ARG A 83 5.78 -3.75 -2.38
N VAL A 84 6.93 -3.95 -3.01
CA VAL A 84 8.14 -4.34 -2.27
C VAL A 84 8.60 -3.19 -1.38
N MET A 85 8.74 -1.98 -1.95
CA MET A 85 9.23 -0.80 -1.23
C MET A 85 8.38 -0.42 -0.01
N ASP A 86 7.05 -0.58 -0.06
CA ASP A 86 6.16 -0.26 1.07
C ASP A 86 6.47 -1.11 2.32
N THR A 87 6.93 -2.34 2.11
CA THR A 87 7.21 -3.28 3.21
C THR A 87 8.67 -3.29 3.66
N THR A 88 9.60 -2.87 2.80
CA THR A 88 11.04 -3.06 3.04
C THR A 88 11.85 -1.79 3.14
N LEU A 89 11.40 -0.66 2.58
CA LEU A 89 12.21 0.55 2.45
C LEU A 89 11.59 1.75 3.19
N SER A 90 12.43 2.59 3.78
CA SER A 90 12.04 3.86 4.40
C SER A 90 11.68 4.93 3.36
N GLU A 91 10.95 5.94 3.79
CA GLU A 91 10.53 7.05 2.93
C GLU A 91 11.69 7.78 2.24
N PRO A 92 12.80 8.15 2.94
CA PRO A 92 13.97 8.73 2.27
C PRO A 92 14.52 7.88 1.12
N THR A 93 14.60 6.57 1.29
CA THR A 93 15.09 5.66 0.25
C THR A 93 14.11 5.57 -0.91
N ARG A 94 12.80 5.49 -0.63
CA ARG A 94 11.77 5.55 -1.68
C ARG A 94 11.85 6.84 -2.49
N GLN A 95 12.07 7.99 -1.84
CA GLN A 95 12.25 9.27 -2.53
C GLN A 95 13.49 9.28 -3.44
N ALA A 96 14.60 8.70 -2.98
CA ALA A 96 15.81 8.56 -3.81
C ALA A 96 15.57 7.68 -5.04
N ILE A 97 14.80 6.59 -4.89
CA ILE A 97 14.41 5.72 -6.00
C ILE A 97 13.49 6.47 -6.97
N PHE A 98 12.46 7.15 -6.50
CA PHE A 98 11.57 7.94 -7.35
C PHE A 98 12.31 9.04 -8.12
N ALA A 99 13.27 9.71 -7.48
CA ALA A 99 14.11 10.71 -8.13
C ALA A 99 14.98 10.12 -9.24
N HIS A 100 15.46 8.88 -9.07
CA HIS A 100 16.14 8.15 -10.14
C HIS A 100 15.19 7.77 -11.27
N LEU A 101 13.98 7.28 -10.96
CA LEU A 101 12.99 6.85 -11.96
C LEU A 101 12.43 8.01 -12.80
N GLU A 102 12.43 9.23 -12.26
CA GLU A 102 11.87 10.42 -12.92
C GLU A 102 12.55 10.74 -14.26
N THR A 103 13.83 10.38 -14.44
CA THR A 103 14.55 10.61 -15.69
C THR A 103 14.11 9.70 -16.83
N PHE A 104 13.40 8.60 -16.53
CA PHE A 104 12.97 7.61 -17.51
C PHE A 104 11.53 7.82 -18.00
N VAL A 105 10.80 8.80 -17.44
CA VAL A 105 9.41 9.07 -17.78
C VAL A 105 9.30 9.67 -19.18
N LEU A 106 8.48 9.05 -20.04
CA LEU A 106 8.19 9.59 -21.36
C LEU A 106 7.33 10.87 -21.27
N LEU A 107 7.48 11.75 -22.26
CA LEU A 107 6.72 13.01 -22.29
C LEU A 107 5.21 12.74 -22.28
N GLY A 108 4.52 13.33 -21.30
CA GLY A 108 3.07 13.17 -21.11
C GLY A 108 2.66 11.92 -20.32
N ASP A 109 3.60 11.08 -19.90
CA ASP A 109 3.31 9.95 -19.02
C ASP A 109 3.19 10.41 -17.56
N SER A 110 2.03 10.18 -16.94
CA SER A 110 1.76 10.53 -15.54
C SER A 110 1.92 9.35 -14.58
N ARG A 111 2.24 8.14 -15.06
CA ARG A 111 2.23 6.92 -14.25
C ARG A 111 3.16 7.02 -13.05
N LEU A 112 4.36 7.57 -13.20
CA LEU A 112 5.28 7.73 -12.07
C LEU A 112 4.71 8.61 -10.96
N ARG A 113 3.97 9.67 -11.32
CA ARG A 113 3.27 10.51 -10.35
C ARG A 113 2.18 9.72 -9.64
N ASP A 114 1.38 8.95 -10.38
CA ASP A 114 0.33 8.11 -9.82
C ASP A 114 0.91 7.06 -8.86
N TYR A 115 2.04 6.45 -9.24
CA TYR A 115 2.79 5.49 -8.42
C TYR A 115 3.36 6.11 -7.15
N ARG A 116 3.85 7.35 -7.22
CA ARG A 116 4.32 8.09 -6.04
C ARG A 116 3.17 8.37 -5.06
N LEU A 117 2.01 8.78 -5.58
CA LEU A 117 0.80 8.96 -4.76
C LEU A 117 0.33 7.64 -4.14
N LEU A 118 0.41 6.55 -4.91
CA LEU A 118 0.06 5.21 -4.44
C LEU A 118 0.97 4.75 -3.30
N SER A 119 2.28 4.94 -3.45
CA SER A 119 3.26 4.64 -2.39
C SER A 119 2.99 5.43 -1.11
N ALA A 120 2.68 6.73 -1.23
CA ALA A 120 2.33 7.57 -0.08
C ALA A 120 1.01 7.14 0.58
N ALA A 121 0.02 6.73 -0.21
CA ALA A 121 -1.25 6.21 0.29
C ALA A 121 -1.05 4.89 1.05
N LEU A 122 -0.23 3.98 0.55
CA LEU A 122 0.11 2.72 1.22
C LEU A 122 0.80 2.96 2.58
N GLU A 123 1.75 3.89 2.64
CA GLU A 123 2.39 4.27 3.90
C GLU A 123 1.37 4.82 4.91
N ALA A 124 0.50 5.72 4.47
CA ALA A 124 -0.55 6.29 5.31
C ALA A 124 -1.53 5.22 5.83
N LEU A 125 -1.92 4.26 4.97
CA LEU A 125 -2.76 3.12 5.34
C LEU A 125 -2.05 2.22 6.35
N SER A 126 -0.76 1.92 6.15
CA SER A 126 0.06 1.15 7.08
C SER A 126 0.15 1.81 8.46
N GLN A 127 0.28 3.14 8.51
CA GLN A 127 0.25 3.89 9.76
C GLN A 127 -1.13 3.86 10.43
N ALA A 128 -2.21 4.12 9.67
CA ALA A 128 -3.58 4.08 10.15
C ALA A 128 -3.93 2.70 10.73
N ARG A 129 -3.54 1.62 10.03
CA ARG A 129 -3.77 0.24 10.46
C ARG A 129 -3.15 -0.05 11.83
N ARG A 130 -1.92 0.42 12.09
CA ARG A 130 -1.26 0.25 13.41
C ARG A 130 -2.03 0.97 14.53
N SER A 131 -2.48 2.20 14.27
CA SER A 131 -3.27 2.98 15.23
C SER A 131 -4.63 2.33 15.51
N LEU A 132 -5.31 1.87 14.47
CA LEU A 132 -6.60 1.18 14.59
C LEU A 132 -6.46 -0.14 15.34
N LEU A 133 -5.45 -0.97 15.03
CA LEU A 133 -5.18 -2.21 15.75
C LEU A 133 -4.97 -1.97 17.25
N ARG A 134 -4.23 -0.92 17.59
CA ARG A 134 -4.06 -0.51 19.00
C ARG A 134 -5.39 -0.11 19.63
N ALA A 135 -6.22 0.66 18.93
CA ALA A 135 -7.52 1.08 19.42
C ALA A 135 -8.50 -0.10 19.60
N VAL A 136 -8.48 -1.08 18.69
CA VAL A 136 -9.21 -2.36 18.83
C VAL A 136 -8.78 -3.08 20.12
N SER A 137 -7.46 -3.21 20.34
CA SER A 137 -6.93 -3.86 21.56
C SER A 137 -7.42 -3.17 22.84
N LEU A 138 -7.37 -1.83 22.88
CA LEU A 138 -7.82 -1.03 24.03
C LEU A 138 -9.33 -1.13 24.30
N THR A 139 -10.13 -1.32 23.25
CA THR A 139 -11.60 -1.34 23.34
C THR A 139 -12.18 -2.74 23.50
N SER A 140 -11.40 -3.79 23.20
CA SER A 140 -11.79 -5.20 23.33
C SER A 140 -12.23 -5.63 24.74
N GLY A 141 -11.79 -4.90 25.77
CA GLY A 141 -12.13 -5.16 27.17
C GLY A 141 -13.39 -4.46 27.66
N LEU A 142 -13.97 -3.56 26.88
CA LEU A 142 -15.18 -2.82 27.26
C LEU A 142 -16.41 -3.71 27.08
N ARG A 143 -17.11 -4.01 28.17
CA ARG A 143 -18.21 -4.99 28.19
C ARG A 143 -19.60 -4.37 28.20
N ASP A 144 -19.68 -3.04 28.27
CA ASP A 144 -20.95 -2.33 28.16
C ASP A 144 -21.29 -2.09 26.68
N TRP A 145 -22.54 -1.73 26.42
CA TRP A 145 -23.01 -1.53 25.05
C TRP A 145 -22.27 -0.37 24.36
N ARG A 146 -21.85 0.67 25.10
CA ARG A 146 -21.03 1.78 24.59
C ARG A 146 -19.67 1.27 24.12
N GLY A 147 -19.05 0.44 24.95
CA GLY A 147 -17.83 -0.29 24.64
C GLY A 147 -17.93 -1.11 23.38
N ASN A 148 -18.98 -1.93 23.26
CA ASN A 148 -19.22 -2.75 22.08
C ASN A 148 -19.42 -1.90 20.81
N ALA A 149 -20.20 -0.82 20.85
CA ALA A 149 -20.40 0.07 19.71
C ALA A 149 -19.08 0.70 19.23
N ILE A 150 -18.26 1.17 20.17
CA ILE A 150 -16.94 1.74 19.87
C ILE A 150 -16.01 0.66 19.30
N TYR A 151 -15.96 -0.52 19.93
CA TYR A 151 -15.15 -1.64 19.47
C TYR A 151 -15.49 -2.03 18.02
N PHE A 152 -16.76 -2.29 17.72
CA PHE A 152 -17.18 -2.72 16.38
C PHE A 152 -16.96 -1.62 15.33
N SER A 153 -17.14 -0.33 15.69
CA SER A 153 -16.84 0.78 14.77
C SER A 153 -15.36 0.86 14.42
N ILE A 154 -14.48 0.73 15.41
CA ILE A 154 -13.03 0.78 15.21
C ILE A 154 -12.55 -0.47 14.47
N HIS A 155 -13.12 -1.64 14.78
CA HIS A 155 -12.80 -2.88 14.10
C HIS A 155 -13.21 -2.84 12.62
N ALA A 156 -14.40 -2.35 12.30
CA ALA A 156 -14.82 -2.12 10.91
C ALA A 156 -13.84 -1.20 10.15
N ALA A 157 -13.43 -0.08 10.76
CA ALA A 157 -12.45 0.84 10.16
C ALA A 157 -11.08 0.17 9.95
N PHE A 158 -10.64 -0.68 10.88
CA PHE A 158 -9.42 -1.49 10.74
C PHE A 158 -9.51 -2.45 9.55
N MET A 159 -10.65 -3.10 9.37
CA MET A 159 -10.88 -4.05 8.27
C MET A 159 -10.89 -3.34 6.92
N GLU A 160 -11.62 -2.22 6.78
CA GLU A 160 -11.64 -1.40 5.55
C GLU A 160 -10.26 -0.83 5.21
N THR A 161 -9.52 -0.34 6.20
CA THR A 161 -8.15 0.16 6.01
C THR A 161 -7.23 -0.96 5.51
N SER A 162 -7.37 -2.17 6.06
CA SER A 162 -6.61 -3.34 5.65
C SER A 162 -6.99 -3.82 4.25
N LEU A 163 -8.26 -3.68 3.87
CA LEU A 163 -8.76 -3.97 2.53
C LEU A 163 -8.22 -3.01 1.49
N ALA A 164 -8.25 -1.70 1.75
CA ALA A 164 -7.73 -0.67 0.86
C ALA A 164 -6.27 -0.91 0.47
N GLY A 165 -5.42 -1.29 1.44
CA GLY A 165 -4.01 -1.64 1.16
C GLY A 165 -3.85 -2.88 0.27
N ARG A 166 -4.76 -3.86 0.37
CA ARG A 166 -4.71 -5.11 -0.40
C ARG A 166 -5.32 -5.01 -1.79
N LEU A 167 -6.30 -4.13 -2.00
CA LEU A 167 -6.80 -3.80 -3.34
C LEU A 167 -5.70 -3.23 -4.22
N ILE A 168 -4.81 -2.43 -3.63
CA ILE A 168 -3.61 -1.91 -4.31
C ILE A 168 -2.61 -3.05 -4.62
N ALA A 169 -2.57 -4.08 -3.77
CA ALA A 169 -1.72 -5.25 -3.94
C ALA A 169 -2.26 -6.29 -4.95
N GLU A 170 -3.44 -6.07 -5.56
CA GLU A 170 -4.15 -7.03 -6.43
C GLU A 170 -4.25 -8.43 -5.82
N ASP A 171 -4.60 -8.49 -4.53
CA ASP A 171 -4.81 -9.74 -3.82
C ASP A 171 -6.04 -10.50 -4.36
N SER A 172 -6.16 -11.80 -4.04
CA SER A 172 -7.24 -12.67 -4.57
C SER A 172 -8.64 -12.04 -4.39
N PRO A 173 -9.51 -12.05 -5.43
CA PRO A 173 -10.88 -11.55 -5.34
C PRO A 173 -11.69 -12.15 -4.18
N ASP A 174 -11.45 -13.43 -3.86
CA ASP A 174 -12.12 -14.13 -2.77
C ASP A 174 -11.70 -13.61 -1.39
N TYR A 175 -10.40 -13.28 -1.25
CA TYR A 175 -9.88 -12.70 -0.02
C TYR A 175 -10.47 -11.30 0.20
N VAL A 176 -10.48 -10.46 -0.85
CA VAL A 176 -11.10 -9.13 -0.85
C VAL A 176 -12.56 -9.21 -0.42
N ALA A 177 -13.34 -10.11 -1.03
CA ALA A 177 -14.76 -10.31 -0.69
C ALA A 177 -14.96 -10.75 0.78
N SER A 178 -14.07 -11.60 1.31
CA SER A 178 -14.14 -12.06 2.70
C SER A 178 -13.93 -10.92 3.71
N GLN A 179 -12.94 -10.06 3.49
CA GLN A 179 -12.63 -8.96 4.39
C GLN A 179 -13.72 -7.89 4.35
N GLN A 180 -14.24 -7.59 3.16
CA GLN A 180 -15.36 -6.68 2.99
C GLN A 180 -16.62 -7.17 3.71
N ARG A 181 -16.91 -8.49 3.65
CA ARG A 181 -18.05 -9.07 4.39
C ARG A 181 -17.87 -8.94 5.91
N ILE A 182 -16.67 -9.15 6.43
CA ILE A 182 -16.39 -8.97 7.88
C ILE A 182 -16.60 -7.50 8.27
N ALA A 183 -16.04 -6.56 7.51
CA ALA A 183 -16.19 -5.13 7.76
C ALA A 183 -17.66 -4.68 7.78
N LEU A 184 -18.47 -5.15 6.81
CA LEU A 184 -19.90 -4.87 6.74
C LEU A 184 -20.67 -5.44 7.94
N ASN A 185 -20.33 -6.66 8.38
CA ASN A 185 -20.94 -7.25 9.57
C ASN A 185 -20.60 -6.45 10.83
N ASP A 186 -19.35 -6.02 11.01
CA ASP A 186 -18.95 -5.23 12.17
C ASP A 186 -19.62 -3.85 12.19
N LEU A 187 -19.77 -3.20 11.02
CA LEU A 187 -20.55 -1.96 10.91
C LEU A 187 -22.00 -2.18 11.35
N ARG A 188 -22.60 -3.30 10.94
CA ARG A 188 -23.97 -3.67 11.34
C ARG A 188 -24.07 -3.87 12.86
N GLU A 189 -23.15 -4.60 13.47
CA GLU A 189 -23.13 -4.81 14.93
C GLU A 189 -22.94 -3.49 15.70
N SER A 190 -22.07 -2.60 15.22
CA SER A 190 -21.95 -1.24 15.74
C SER A 190 -23.26 -0.47 15.66
N LEU A 191 -23.91 -0.48 14.50
CA LEU A 191 -25.19 0.21 14.29
C LEU A 191 -26.30 -0.37 15.17
N HIS A 192 -26.38 -1.70 15.37
CA HIS A 192 -27.32 -2.29 16.32
C HIS A 192 -27.09 -1.81 17.75
N ALA A 193 -25.83 -1.79 18.20
CA ALA A 193 -25.49 -1.25 19.51
C ALA A 193 -25.86 0.24 19.65
N LEU A 194 -25.73 1.02 18.57
CA LEU A 194 -26.14 2.44 18.51
C LEU A 194 -27.67 2.63 18.44
N VAL A 195 -28.42 1.73 17.81
CA VAL A 195 -29.89 1.79 17.75
C VAL A 195 -30.51 1.56 19.12
N HIS A 196 -29.93 0.67 19.95
CA HIS A 196 -30.35 0.53 21.35
C HIS A 196 -30.24 1.84 22.15
N ILE A 197 -29.31 2.73 21.79
CA ILE A 197 -29.22 4.09 22.36
C ILE A 197 -30.43 4.92 22.00
N ASN A 198 -30.87 4.87 20.74
CA ASN A 198 -32.01 5.66 20.27
C ASN A 198 -33.32 5.20 20.91
N GLU A 199 -33.48 3.89 21.11
CA GLU A 199 -34.64 3.32 21.81
C GLU A 199 -34.65 3.74 23.30
N GLU A 200 -33.49 3.86 23.96
CA GLU A 200 -33.38 4.35 25.35
C GLU A 200 -33.42 5.90 25.47
N HIS A 201 -33.11 6.66 24.40
CA HIS A 201 -32.85 8.11 24.50
C HIS A 201 -33.60 9.09 23.57
N SER A 202 -34.35 8.73 22.50
CA SER A 202 -35.43 9.56 21.89
C SER A 202 -35.87 9.12 20.48
N ALA A 203 -37.15 9.41 20.20
CA ALA A 203 -37.97 9.41 18.99
C ALA A 203 -37.40 9.96 17.65
N TYR A 204 -36.08 10.09 17.46
CA TYR A 204 -35.48 10.80 16.32
C TYR A 204 -34.97 9.92 15.16
N PHE A 205 -34.95 8.59 15.29
CA PHE A 205 -34.34 7.69 14.30
C PHE A 205 -35.18 6.44 13.96
N THR A 206 -36.50 6.52 14.12
CA THR A 206 -37.41 5.39 13.86
C THR A 206 -37.20 4.76 12.47
N VAL A 207 -36.88 5.58 11.46
CA VAL A 207 -36.66 5.14 10.08
C VAL A 207 -35.37 4.34 9.88
N LEU A 208 -34.31 4.60 10.64
CA LEU A 208 -33.05 3.86 10.52
C LEU A 208 -33.11 2.52 11.28
N ALA A 209 -33.83 2.50 12.41
CA ALA A 209 -34.03 1.31 13.22
C ALA A 209 -34.93 0.26 12.54
N GLU A 210 -35.94 0.67 11.77
CA GLU A 210 -36.76 -0.26 10.98
C GLU A 210 -35.98 -0.87 9.80
N ARG A 211 -35.15 -0.08 9.11
CA ARG A 211 -34.34 -0.56 7.98
C ARG A 211 -33.18 -1.49 8.33
N LEU A 212 -32.73 -1.48 9.58
CA LEU A 212 -31.68 -2.39 10.08
C LEU A 212 -32.24 -3.71 10.63
N LYS A 213 -33.57 -3.86 10.70
CA LYS A 213 -34.26 -5.10 11.12
C LYS A 213 -34.60 -6.03 9.94
N GLU A 214 -34.49 -5.52 8.71
CA GLU A 214 -34.60 -6.28 7.44
C GLU A 214 -33.24 -6.87 7.01
#